data_AF-A0A6N2YY88-F1
#
_entry.id   AF-A0A6N2YY88-F1
#
_cell.length_a   1.000
_cell.length_b   1.000
_cell.length_c   1.000
_cell.angle_alpha   90.00
_cell.angle_beta   90.00
_cell.angle_gamma   90.00
#
_symmetry.space_group_name_H-M   'P 1'
#
loop_
_entity.id
_entity.type
_entity.pdbx_description
1 polymer ?
#
loop_
_entity_poly.entity_id
_entity_poly.type
_entity_poly.pdbx_seq_one_letter_code
_entity_poly.pdbx_strand_id
1 'polypeptide(L)'
;MNLKNKKISYIFLYFFSFILSFGILVLVNKIEFIPIINNLFLGFVFLLFIGLQIFFIYNFTKFNINKYWKIFLGIGILILGFIFAFYIFLASIFSGKENRSLVYGGEKYYILNVGWMDPIYEVYEKNFITMDKLDEKKLGRVFSDLSKIHDEDQREILKFLIYGRENFTKEEKEEENHAAKENLKGSHQIEEKNKKEDKNEFLKNFTVEDAIKIENSDYGLLEVDHAGARSRWFFVKILGKDMKFISELEETSPGVSGKVDKKGNIYLKFTDVNKNETHYISRDGGKTFKE
;
A
#
# COMPACT_ATOMS: atom_id res chain seq x y z
N MET A 1 -0.08 -5.57 -57.59
CA MET A 1 0.67 -4.67 -56.68
C MET A 1 2.16 -5.01 -56.73
N ASN A 2 2.98 -4.09 -57.24
CA ASN A 2 4.38 -4.32 -57.63
C ASN A 2 5.30 -4.58 -56.41
N LEU A 3 6.35 -5.42 -56.55
CA LEU A 3 7.23 -5.88 -55.45
C LEU A 3 7.90 -4.73 -54.66
N LYS A 4 8.08 -3.55 -55.26
CA LYS A 4 8.55 -2.33 -54.57
C LYS A 4 7.58 -1.82 -53.49
N ASN A 5 6.26 -1.94 -53.69
CA ASN A 5 5.26 -1.50 -52.71
C ASN A 5 5.23 -2.37 -51.45
N LYS A 6 5.67 -3.63 -51.54
CA LYS A 6 5.70 -4.55 -50.39
C LYS A 6 6.71 -4.12 -49.33
N LYS A 7 7.90 -3.63 -49.73
CA LYS A 7 8.94 -3.17 -48.79
C LYS A 7 8.47 -2.00 -47.91
N ILE A 8 7.83 -1.01 -48.53
CA ILE A 8 7.28 0.16 -47.84
C ILE A 8 6.15 -0.27 -46.88
N SER A 9 5.30 -1.20 -47.32
CA SER A 9 4.23 -1.74 -46.48
C SER A 9 4.75 -2.43 -45.21
N TYR A 10 5.86 -3.19 -45.29
CA TYR A 10 6.46 -3.79 -44.09
C TYR A 10 7.06 -2.75 -43.14
N ILE A 11 7.70 -1.70 -43.66
CA ILE A 11 8.22 -0.62 -42.80
C ILE A 11 7.06 0.10 -42.10
N PHE A 12 5.97 0.37 -42.84
CA PHE A 12 4.79 0.98 -42.25
C PHE A 12 4.15 0.09 -41.19
N LEU A 13 4.01 -1.21 -41.46
CA LEU A 13 3.47 -2.17 -40.52
C LEU A 13 4.35 -2.24 -39.24
N TYR A 14 5.69 -2.10 -39.38
CA TYR A 14 6.62 -2.07 -38.25
C TYR A 14 6.31 -0.90 -37.34
N PHE A 15 6.30 0.34 -37.85
CA PHE A 15 5.96 1.52 -37.05
C PHE A 15 4.52 1.47 -36.52
N PHE A 16 3.59 0.93 -37.30
CA PHE A 16 2.21 0.74 -36.87
C PHE A 16 2.09 -0.20 -35.66
N SER A 17 2.98 -1.20 -35.52
CA SER A 17 2.97 -2.08 -34.34
C SER A 17 3.20 -1.34 -33.02
N PHE A 18 4.02 -0.28 -33.03
CA PHE A 18 4.26 0.57 -31.86
C PHE A 18 3.02 1.39 -31.52
N ILE A 19 2.43 2.05 -32.53
CA ILE A 19 1.22 2.85 -32.39
C ILE A 19 0.05 2.00 -31.90
N LEU A 20 -0.13 0.81 -32.49
CA LEU A 20 -1.18 -0.12 -32.12
C LEU A 20 -1.03 -0.58 -30.67
N SER A 21 0.17 -1.01 -30.27
CA SER A 21 0.42 -1.50 -28.90
C SER A 21 0.24 -0.40 -27.87
N PHE A 22 0.72 0.81 -28.17
CA PHE A 22 0.51 1.98 -27.31
C PHE A 22 -0.96 2.37 -27.23
N GLY A 23 -1.68 2.37 -28.35
CA GLY A 23 -3.11 2.69 -28.40
C GLY A 23 -3.94 1.73 -27.56
N ILE A 24 -3.63 0.43 -27.59
CA ILE A 24 -4.32 -0.55 -26.74
C ILE A 24 -3.99 -0.33 -25.27
N LEU A 25 -2.73 -0.06 -24.91
CA LEU A 25 -2.37 0.27 -23.51
C LEU A 25 -3.13 1.49 -22.98
N VAL A 26 -3.24 2.56 -23.77
CA VAL A 26 -4.03 3.74 -23.41
C VAL A 26 -5.50 3.39 -23.21
N LEU A 27 -6.06 2.54 -24.07
CA LEU A 27 -7.45 2.11 -23.98
C LEU A 27 -7.71 1.27 -22.72
N VAL A 28 -6.80 0.35 -22.38
CA VAL A 28 -6.86 -0.47 -21.16
C VAL A 28 -6.76 0.41 -19.90
N ASN A 29 -5.95 1.46 -19.92
CA ASN A 29 -5.84 2.40 -18.80
C ASN A 29 -7.04 3.34 -18.67
N LYS A 30 -7.71 3.66 -19.78
CA LYS A 30 -8.85 4.59 -19.77
C LYS A 30 -10.16 3.90 -19.41
N ILE A 31 -10.30 2.62 -19.75
CA ILE A 31 -11.50 1.84 -19.51
C ILE A 31 -11.28 0.97 -18.27
N GLU A 32 -12.19 1.09 -17.31
CA GLU A 32 -12.15 0.28 -16.10
C GLU A 32 -12.66 -1.14 -16.39
N PHE A 33 -11.81 -1.97 -17.00
CA PHE A 33 -12.08 -3.39 -17.15
C PHE A 33 -11.95 -4.13 -15.83
N ILE A 34 -12.73 -5.20 -15.67
CA ILE A 34 -12.55 -6.13 -14.55
C ILE A 34 -11.12 -6.72 -14.56
N PRO A 35 -10.53 -7.05 -13.40
CA PRO A 35 -9.12 -7.41 -13.29
C PRO A 35 -8.63 -8.49 -14.25
N ILE A 36 -9.41 -9.57 -14.39
CA ILE A 36 -9.06 -10.69 -15.28
C ILE A 36 -8.96 -10.23 -16.74
N ILE A 37 -9.94 -9.46 -17.21
CA ILE A 37 -9.98 -8.98 -18.59
C ILE A 37 -8.86 -7.96 -18.83
N ASN A 38 -8.66 -7.04 -17.89
CA ASN A 38 -7.57 -6.07 -17.92
C ASN A 38 -6.21 -6.76 -18.12
N ASN A 39 -5.91 -7.74 -17.25
CA ASN A 39 -4.61 -8.42 -17.26
C ASN A 39 -4.44 -9.30 -18.50
N LEU A 40 -5.52 -9.92 -19.00
CA LEU A 40 -5.50 -10.64 -20.28
C LEU A 40 -5.18 -9.72 -21.45
N PHE A 41 -5.77 -8.52 -21.50
CA PHE A 41 -5.44 -7.53 -22.54
C PHE A 41 -3.99 -7.08 -22.45
N LEU A 42 -3.47 -6.77 -21.25
CA LEU A 42 -2.08 -6.38 -21.06
C LEU A 42 -1.11 -7.46 -21.54
N GLY A 43 -1.32 -8.71 -21.11
CA GLY A 43 -0.52 -9.84 -21.54
C GLY A 43 -0.62 -10.10 -23.05
N PHE A 44 -1.82 -10.01 -23.62
CA PHE A 44 -2.02 -10.18 -25.06
C PHE A 44 -1.33 -9.09 -25.88
N VAL A 45 -1.38 -7.82 -25.45
CA VAL A 45 -0.68 -6.71 -26.12
C VAL A 45 0.82 -6.95 -26.14
N PHE A 46 1.38 -7.37 -25.00
CA PHE A 46 2.81 -7.67 -24.92
C PHE A 46 3.23 -8.79 -25.87
N LEU A 47 2.48 -9.91 -25.87
CA LEU A 47 2.74 -11.05 -26.76
C LEU A 47 2.53 -10.68 -28.24
N LEU A 48 1.49 -9.92 -28.55
CA LEU A 48 1.21 -9.43 -29.90
C LEU A 48 2.36 -8.54 -30.39
N PHE A 49 2.85 -7.63 -29.55
CA PHE A 49 3.99 -6.78 -29.89
C PHE A 49 5.23 -7.60 -30.21
N ILE A 50 5.61 -8.55 -29.34
CA ILE A 50 6.76 -9.45 -29.58
C ILE A 50 6.56 -10.26 -30.87
N GLY A 51 5.38 -10.83 -31.08
CA GLY A 51 5.07 -11.60 -32.29
C GLY A 51 5.23 -10.76 -33.56
N LEU A 52 4.76 -9.51 -33.54
CA LEU A 52 4.95 -8.56 -34.62
C LEU A 52 6.44 -8.25 -34.82
N GLN A 53 7.22 -7.98 -33.77
CA GLN A 53 8.66 -7.72 -33.88
C GLN A 53 9.41 -8.90 -34.53
N ILE A 54 9.13 -10.14 -34.10
CA ILE A 54 9.73 -11.36 -34.68
C ILE A 54 9.35 -11.48 -36.16
N PHE A 55 8.08 -11.29 -36.49
CA PHE A 55 7.60 -11.31 -37.87
C PHE A 55 8.33 -10.27 -38.74
N PHE A 56 8.57 -9.06 -38.21
CA PHE A 56 9.32 -8.04 -38.93
C PHE A 56 10.76 -8.41 -39.17
N ILE A 57 11.47 -8.85 -38.13
CA ILE A 57 12.87 -9.25 -38.24
C ILE A 57 13.01 -10.36 -39.28
N TYR A 58 12.14 -11.37 -39.23
CA TYR A 58 12.13 -12.45 -40.21
C TYR A 58 11.95 -11.93 -41.65
N ASN A 59 11.00 -11.04 -41.90
CA ASN A 59 10.79 -10.49 -43.25
C ASN A 59 11.89 -9.51 -43.68
N PHE A 60 12.46 -8.74 -42.75
CA PHE A 60 13.57 -7.82 -43.01
C PHE A 60 14.82 -8.56 -43.49
N THR A 61 15.09 -9.76 -42.95
CA THR A 61 16.19 -10.61 -43.44
C THR A 61 16.03 -11.04 -44.91
N LYS A 62 14.82 -10.99 -45.48
CA LYS A 62 14.58 -11.32 -46.90
C LYS A 62 14.78 -10.12 -47.84
N PHE A 63 14.99 -8.91 -47.32
CA PHE A 63 15.18 -7.75 -48.17
C PHE A 63 16.57 -7.74 -48.80
N ASN A 64 16.59 -7.48 -50.11
CA ASN A 64 17.80 -7.30 -50.89
C ASN A 64 18.31 -5.85 -50.69
N ILE A 65 19.21 -5.69 -49.72
CA ILE A 65 19.86 -4.44 -49.27
C ILE A 65 21.36 -4.77 -49.11
N ASN A 66 22.24 -3.77 -49.29
CA ASN A 66 23.67 -3.91 -48.99
C ASN A 66 23.88 -4.53 -47.59
N LYS A 67 24.75 -5.54 -47.50
CA LYS A 67 25.07 -6.28 -46.27
C LYS A 67 25.37 -5.37 -45.07
N TYR A 68 26.22 -4.35 -45.23
CA TYR A 68 26.60 -3.46 -44.12
C TYR A 68 25.41 -2.60 -43.66
N TRP A 69 24.66 -2.05 -44.60
CA TRP A 69 23.48 -1.24 -44.29
C TRP A 69 22.37 -2.06 -43.63
N LYS A 70 22.23 -3.33 -44.05
CA LYS A 70 21.27 -4.27 -43.48
C LYS A 70 21.62 -4.62 -42.03
N ILE A 71 22.90 -4.82 -41.72
CA ILE A 71 23.37 -5.05 -40.35
C ILE A 71 23.08 -3.82 -39.47
N PHE A 72 23.47 -2.63 -39.93
CA PHE A 72 23.25 -1.37 -39.20
C PHE A 72 21.76 -1.14 -38.89
N LEU A 73 20.89 -1.23 -39.91
CA LEU A 73 19.45 -1.09 -39.73
C LEU A 73 18.86 -2.19 -38.83
N GLY A 74 19.35 -3.43 -38.95
CA GLY A 74 18.91 -4.53 -38.11
C GLY A 74 19.20 -4.30 -36.62
N ILE A 75 20.40 -3.79 -36.31
CA ILE A 75 20.77 -3.41 -34.93
C ILE A 75 19.85 -2.29 -34.42
N GLY A 76 19.62 -1.26 -35.23
CA GLY A 76 18.72 -0.16 -34.85
C GLY A 76 17.29 -0.62 -34.56
N ILE A 77 16.76 -1.53 -35.39
CA ILE A 77 15.44 -2.15 -35.19
C ILE A 77 15.40 -2.95 -33.89
N LEU A 78 16.43 -3.76 -33.63
CA LEU A 78 16.50 -4.57 -32.40
C LEU A 78 16.55 -3.70 -31.15
N ILE A 79 17.38 -2.66 -31.14
CA ILE A 79 17.48 -1.73 -30.01
C ILE A 79 16.14 -1.03 -29.77
N LEU A 80 15.52 -0.50 -30.83
CA LEU A 80 14.24 0.19 -30.72
C LEU A 80 13.12 -0.75 -30.23
N GLY A 81 13.05 -1.96 -30.80
CA GLY A 81 12.09 -2.98 -30.38
C GLY A 81 12.29 -3.40 -28.93
N PHE A 82 13.55 -3.53 -28.46
CA PHE A 82 13.85 -3.90 -27.08
C PHE A 82 13.47 -2.81 -26.08
N ILE A 83 13.83 -1.55 -26.36
CA ILE A 83 13.45 -0.40 -25.51
C ILE A 83 11.93 -0.33 -25.36
N PHE A 84 11.20 -0.51 -26.46
CA PHE A 84 9.75 -0.42 -26.43
C PHE A 84 9.09 -1.65 -25.78
N ALA A 85 9.65 -2.85 -25.96
CA ALA A 85 9.22 -4.04 -25.25
C ALA A 85 9.37 -3.86 -23.73
N PHE A 86 10.50 -3.29 -23.29
CA PHE A 86 10.73 -2.97 -21.88
C PHE A 86 9.73 -1.95 -21.36
N TYR A 87 9.42 -0.90 -22.13
CA TYR A 87 8.38 0.06 -21.79
C TYR A 87 6.99 -0.59 -21.66
N ILE A 88 6.57 -1.39 -22.64
CA ILE A 88 5.27 -2.10 -22.60
C ILE A 88 5.22 -3.03 -21.39
N PHE A 89 6.32 -3.72 -21.08
CA PHE A 89 6.42 -4.59 -19.93
C PHE A 89 6.20 -3.82 -18.62
N LEU A 90 6.93 -2.71 -18.42
CA LEU A 90 6.75 -1.86 -17.24
C LEU A 90 5.32 -1.33 -17.16
N ALA A 91 4.79 -0.77 -18.26
CA ALA A 91 3.42 -0.28 -18.30
C ALA A 91 2.41 -1.39 -17.94
N SER A 92 2.63 -2.62 -18.40
CA SER A 92 1.77 -3.76 -18.09
C SER A 92 1.85 -4.18 -16.62
N ILE A 93 3.01 -4.10 -15.98
CA ILE A 93 3.16 -4.38 -14.54
C ILE A 93 2.38 -3.34 -13.73
N PHE A 94 2.58 -2.05 -14.03
CA PHE A 94 1.93 -0.98 -13.26
C PHE A 94 0.43 -0.84 -13.52
N SER A 95 -0.04 -1.27 -14.69
CA SER A 95 -1.47 -1.33 -15.02
C SER A 95 -2.13 -2.65 -14.61
N GLY A 96 -1.36 -3.60 -14.07
CA GLY A 96 -1.87 -4.89 -13.62
C GLY A 96 -2.83 -4.71 -12.45
N LYS A 97 -3.98 -5.38 -12.50
CA LYS A 97 -5.01 -5.31 -11.46
C LYS A 97 -5.05 -6.61 -10.67
N GLU A 98 -4.97 -6.53 -9.35
CA GLU A 98 -5.18 -7.69 -8.50
C GLU A 98 -6.64 -8.16 -8.56
N ASN A 99 -6.87 -9.46 -8.49
CA ASN A 99 -8.21 -10.04 -8.54
C ASN A 99 -8.80 -10.22 -7.13
N ARG A 100 -8.80 -9.15 -6.32
CA ARG A 100 -9.50 -9.15 -5.03
C ARG A 100 -10.96 -8.81 -5.27
N SER A 101 -11.85 -9.77 -5.06
CA SER A 101 -13.27 -9.61 -5.30
C SER A 101 -14.09 -10.13 -4.13
N LEU A 102 -15.19 -9.45 -3.85
CA LEU A 102 -16.13 -9.82 -2.79
C LEU A 102 -17.56 -9.83 -3.33
N VAL A 103 -18.43 -10.58 -2.67
CA VAL A 103 -19.86 -10.60 -2.97
C VAL A 103 -20.60 -10.04 -1.77
N TYR A 104 -21.43 -9.03 -1.99
CA TYR A 104 -22.19 -8.36 -0.94
C TYR A 104 -23.59 -8.03 -1.44
N GLY A 105 -24.63 -8.42 -0.69
CA GLY A 105 -26.02 -8.17 -1.10
C GLY A 105 -26.44 -8.84 -2.42
N GLY A 106 -25.71 -9.87 -2.87
CA GLY A 106 -25.94 -10.53 -4.16
C GLY A 106 -25.18 -9.92 -5.34
N GLU A 107 -24.57 -8.75 -5.15
CA GLU A 107 -23.75 -8.07 -6.15
C GLU A 107 -22.26 -8.35 -5.94
N LYS A 108 -21.47 -8.24 -7.03
CA LYS A 108 -20.03 -8.49 -7.00
C LYS A 108 -19.26 -7.17 -7.07
N TYR A 109 -18.29 -7.03 -6.17
CA TYR A 109 -17.42 -5.86 -6.09
C TYR A 109 -15.95 -6.26 -6.21
N TYR A 110 -15.11 -5.32 -6.64
CA TYR A 110 -13.66 -5.45 -6.69
C TYR A 110 -13.00 -4.38 -5.82
N ILE A 111 -12.02 -4.79 -5.04
CA ILE A 111 -11.16 -3.88 -4.27
C ILE A 111 -9.81 -3.84 -4.98
N LEU A 112 -9.46 -2.69 -5.52
CA LEU A 112 -8.22 -2.51 -6.29
C LEU A 112 -7.24 -1.65 -5.52
N ASN A 113 -5.99 -2.10 -5.45
CA ASN A 113 -4.89 -1.24 -5.06
C ASN A 113 -4.46 -0.42 -6.28
N VAL A 114 -4.73 0.88 -6.27
CA VAL A 114 -4.28 1.83 -7.29
C VAL A 114 -2.97 2.54 -6.89
N GLY A 115 -2.51 2.29 -5.67
CA GLY A 115 -1.27 2.85 -5.12
C GLY A 115 -0.03 2.11 -5.61
N TRP A 116 1.04 2.87 -5.88
CA TRP A 116 2.28 2.32 -6.43
C TRP A 116 3.31 1.93 -5.37
N MET A 117 3.44 2.73 -4.33
CA MET A 117 4.39 2.52 -3.21
C MET A 117 3.62 2.29 -1.93
N ASP A 118 2.68 3.19 -1.65
CA ASP A 118 1.73 3.06 -0.56
C ASP A 118 0.42 2.49 -1.09
N PRO A 119 -0.20 1.51 -0.41
CA PRO A 119 -1.46 0.95 -0.85
C PRO A 119 -2.57 2.00 -0.77
N ILE A 120 -3.21 2.26 -1.91
CA ILE A 120 -4.39 3.13 -2.01
C ILE A 120 -5.49 2.26 -2.58
N TYR A 121 -6.51 1.98 -1.78
CA TYR A 121 -7.59 1.08 -2.18
C TYR A 121 -8.77 1.85 -2.75
N GLU A 122 -9.33 1.33 -3.84
CA GLU A 122 -10.56 1.82 -4.44
C GLU A 122 -11.53 0.66 -4.65
N VAL A 123 -12.82 0.93 -4.54
CA VAL A 123 -13.86 -0.11 -4.64
C VAL A 123 -14.71 0.14 -5.88
N TYR A 124 -14.93 -0.92 -6.62
CA TYR A 124 -15.66 -0.89 -7.88
C TYR A 124 -16.79 -1.92 -7.87
N GLU A 125 -17.95 -1.52 -8.37
CA GLU A 125 -19.07 -2.40 -8.65
C GLU A 125 -18.85 -3.09 -10.00
N LYS A 126 -19.03 -4.42 -10.04
CA LYS A 126 -18.92 -5.17 -11.28
C LYS A 126 -20.15 -4.91 -12.13
N ASN A 127 -19.93 -4.53 -13.39
CA ASN A 127 -20.96 -4.52 -14.41
C ASN A 127 -20.88 -5.82 -15.24
N PHE A 128 -20.72 -5.74 -16.56
CA PHE A 128 -20.51 -6.93 -17.40
C PHE A 128 -19.02 -7.31 -17.51
N ILE A 129 -18.27 -6.58 -18.35
CA ILE A 129 -16.81 -6.71 -18.55
C ILE A 129 -16.02 -5.54 -17.97
N THR A 130 -16.73 -4.47 -17.61
CA THR A 130 -16.20 -3.27 -16.95
C THR A 130 -16.66 -3.22 -15.50
N MET A 131 -16.17 -2.21 -14.79
CA MET A 131 -16.50 -1.92 -13.42
C MET A 131 -16.66 -0.42 -13.22
N ASP A 132 -17.54 -0.04 -12.31
CA ASP A 132 -17.91 1.33 -12.03
C ASP A 132 -17.43 1.71 -10.63
N LYS A 133 -16.67 2.79 -10.51
CA LYS A 133 -16.11 3.23 -9.23
C LYS A 133 -17.22 3.65 -8.28
N LEU A 134 -17.15 3.17 -7.04
CA LEU A 134 -18.02 3.60 -5.95
C LEU A 134 -17.44 4.84 -5.27
N ASP A 135 -18.21 5.93 -5.27
CA ASP A 135 -17.88 7.12 -4.49
C ASP A 135 -17.97 6.83 -2.99
N GLU A 136 -17.21 7.54 -2.16
CA GLU A 136 -17.19 7.38 -0.69
C GLU A 136 -18.60 7.40 -0.07
N LYS A 137 -19.48 8.30 -0.54
CA LYS A 137 -20.88 8.40 -0.06
C LYS A 137 -21.73 7.18 -0.42
N LYS A 138 -21.46 6.53 -1.56
CA LYS A 138 -22.15 5.30 -1.97
C LYS A 138 -21.57 4.11 -1.23
N LEU A 139 -20.27 4.10 -0.96
CA LEU A 139 -19.57 3.02 -0.29
C LEU A 139 -20.22 2.68 1.06
N GLY A 140 -20.38 3.66 1.96
CA GLY A 140 -21.03 3.44 3.26
C GLY A 140 -22.52 3.08 3.20
N ARG A 141 -23.21 3.40 2.09
CA ARG A 141 -24.61 3.01 1.88
C ARG A 141 -24.74 1.56 1.40
N VAL A 142 -23.85 1.14 0.51
CA VAL A 142 -23.79 -0.22 -0.01
C VAL A 142 -23.33 -1.16 1.10
N PHE A 143 -22.21 -0.85 1.74
CA PHE A 143 -21.61 -1.66 2.81
C PHE A 143 -22.09 -1.23 4.19
N SER A 144 -23.39 -1.38 4.45
CA SER A 144 -24.01 -1.02 5.73
C SER A 144 -23.70 -1.99 6.88
N ASP A 145 -23.23 -3.20 6.58
CA ASP A 145 -22.99 -4.26 7.54
C ASP A 145 -21.73 -5.06 7.17
N LEU A 146 -20.57 -4.56 7.59
CA LEU A 146 -19.27 -5.16 7.29
C LEU A 146 -19.09 -6.56 7.90
N SER A 147 -19.89 -6.94 8.89
CA SER A 147 -19.82 -8.27 9.51
C SER A 147 -20.11 -9.42 8.53
N LYS A 148 -20.84 -9.11 7.44
CA LYS A 148 -21.15 -10.06 6.36
C LYS A 148 -19.96 -10.40 5.46
N ILE A 149 -18.85 -9.69 5.59
CA ILE A 149 -17.66 -9.88 4.75
C ILE A 149 -16.72 -10.86 5.45
N HIS A 150 -16.63 -12.09 4.96
CA HIS A 150 -15.84 -13.14 5.63
C HIS A 150 -14.33 -12.89 5.65
N ASP A 151 -13.80 -12.21 4.63
CA ASP A 151 -12.38 -11.91 4.51
C ASP A 151 -12.03 -10.69 5.39
N GLU A 152 -11.14 -10.91 6.37
CA GLU A 152 -10.74 -9.93 7.36
C GLU A 152 -10.00 -8.75 6.73
N ASP A 153 -9.04 -9.01 5.84
CA ASP A 153 -8.30 -7.98 5.11
C ASP A 153 -9.24 -7.07 4.31
N GLN A 154 -10.20 -7.66 3.58
CA GLN A 154 -11.17 -6.91 2.80
C GLN A 154 -12.10 -6.07 3.70
N ARG A 155 -12.46 -6.62 4.87
CA ARG A 155 -13.29 -5.92 5.86
C ARG A 155 -12.55 -4.72 6.44
N GLU A 156 -11.28 -4.88 6.82
CA GLU A 156 -10.45 -3.79 7.34
C GLU A 156 -10.25 -2.69 6.28
N ILE A 157 -9.97 -3.06 5.03
CA ILE A 157 -9.85 -2.10 3.93
C ILE A 157 -11.14 -1.30 3.77
N LEU A 158 -12.30 -1.95 3.75
CA LEU A 158 -13.59 -1.27 3.62
C LEU A 158 -13.90 -0.39 4.84
N LYS A 159 -13.61 -0.86 6.05
CA LYS A 159 -13.74 -0.08 7.28
C LYS A 159 -12.91 1.20 7.19
N PHE A 160 -11.69 1.11 6.63
CA PHE A 160 -10.79 2.24 6.50
C PHE A 160 -11.33 3.25 5.50
N LEU A 161 -11.84 2.77 4.36
CA LEU A 161 -12.38 3.62 3.30
C LEU A 161 -13.70 4.30 3.69
N ILE A 162 -14.56 3.65 4.49
CA ILE A 162 -15.86 4.20 4.88
C ILE A 162 -15.71 5.19 6.04
N TYR A 163 -14.93 4.84 7.05
CA TYR A 163 -14.90 5.55 8.32
C TYR A 163 -13.66 6.41 8.52
N GLY A 164 -12.60 6.18 7.73
CA GLY A 164 -11.31 6.83 7.89
C GLY A 164 -10.58 6.39 9.16
N ARG A 165 -9.31 6.81 9.27
CA ARG A 165 -8.41 6.43 10.39
C ARG A 165 -8.93 6.88 11.77
N GLU A 166 -9.70 7.96 11.83
CA GLU A 166 -10.18 8.57 13.08
C GLU A 166 -11.39 7.85 13.71
N ASN A 167 -12.13 7.05 12.94
CA ASN A 167 -13.28 6.29 13.44
C ASN A 167 -13.00 4.78 13.53
N PHE A 168 -11.88 4.30 12.98
CA PHE A 168 -11.39 2.93 13.13
C PHE A 168 -11.30 2.51 14.61
N THR A 169 -10.78 3.41 15.45
CA THR A 169 -10.69 3.26 16.91
C THR A 169 -12.02 3.43 17.66
N LYS A 170 -13.10 3.88 17.00
CA LYS A 170 -14.45 3.97 17.59
C LYS A 170 -15.28 2.73 17.29
N GLU A 171 -15.21 2.19 16.08
CA GLU A 171 -15.99 1.01 15.70
C GLU A 171 -15.42 -0.30 16.22
N GLU A 172 -14.09 -0.46 16.34
CA GLU A 172 -13.54 -1.59 17.13
C GLU A 172 -14.08 -1.57 18.56
N LYS A 173 -14.17 -0.38 19.17
CA LYS A 173 -14.78 -0.21 20.49
C LYS A 173 -16.28 -0.51 20.45
N GLU A 174 -17.00 -0.24 19.36
CA GLU A 174 -18.44 -0.55 19.26
C GLU A 174 -18.72 -2.03 18.97
N GLU A 175 -17.93 -2.71 18.14
CA GLU A 175 -18.05 -4.16 17.88
C GLU A 175 -17.66 -4.98 19.12
N GLU A 176 -16.60 -4.59 19.86
CA GLU A 176 -16.30 -5.16 21.18
C GLU A 176 -17.42 -4.90 22.19
N ASN A 177 -18.00 -3.69 22.18
CA ASN A 177 -19.13 -3.37 23.06
C ASN A 177 -20.43 -4.09 22.65
N HIS A 178 -20.64 -4.43 21.38
CA HIS A 178 -21.81 -5.18 20.91
C HIS A 178 -21.69 -6.68 21.22
N ALA A 179 -20.51 -7.27 21.06
CA ALA A 179 -20.22 -8.63 21.52
C ALA A 179 -20.31 -8.77 23.05
N ALA A 180 -19.95 -7.71 23.80
CA ALA A 180 -20.09 -7.67 25.26
C ALA A 180 -21.55 -7.38 25.72
N LYS A 181 -22.37 -6.70 24.92
CA LYS A 181 -23.74 -6.29 25.29
C LYS A 181 -24.79 -7.40 25.25
N GLU A 182 -24.55 -8.52 24.58
CA GLU A 182 -25.46 -9.67 24.68
C GLU A 182 -25.36 -10.41 26.03
N ASN A 183 -24.29 -10.20 26.80
CA ASN A 183 -24.08 -10.92 28.06
C ASN A 183 -24.48 -10.17 29.33
N LEU A 184 -24.88 -8.91 29.28
CA LEU A 184 -25.19 -8.12 30.49
C LEU A 184 -26.40 -7.19 30.29
N LYS A 185 -27.59 -7.78 30.16
CA LYS A 185 -28.84 -7.09 30.50
C LYS A 185 -28.97 -6.99 32.02
N GLY A 186 -28.48 -5.89 32.57
CA GLY A 186 -28.67 -5.60 33.99
C GLY A 186 -28.06 -4.28 34.41
N SER A 187 -28.90 -3.24 34.41
CA SER A 187 -28.85 -2.13 35.38
C SER A 187 -27.89 -0.94 35.14
N HIS A 188 -28.54 0.23 35.07
CA HIS A 188 -28.12 1.59 35.43
C HIS A 188 -27.50 2.52 34.37
N GLN A 189 -28.23 3.62 34.17
CA GLN A 189 -27.79 4.89 33.60
C GLN A 189 -26.54 5.41 34.33
N ILE A 190 -25.64 6.10 33.63
CA ILE A 190 -24.93 7.32 34.04
C ILE A 190 -23.99 7.79 32.89
N GLU A 191 -24.27 9.02 32.44
CA GLU A 191 -23.37 10.13 32.05
C GLU A 191 -22.23 9.94 31.03
N GLU A 192 -22.27 10.86 30.06
CA GLU A 192 -21.19 11.29 29.17
C GLU A 192 -19.87 11.52 29.93
N LYS A 193 -18.85 10.73 29.61
CA LYS A 193 -17.45 11.05 29.96
C LYS A 193 -16.52 10.60 28.84
N ASN A 194 -15.80 11.56 28.28
CA ASN A 194 -14.68 11.43 27.36
C ASN A 194 -13.80 10.20 27.67
N LYS A 195 -13.86 9.15 26.85
CA LYS A 195 -12.92 8.01 26.92
C LYS A 195 -11.58 8.43 26.31
N LYS A 196 -10.67 8.95 27.15
CA LYS A 196 -9.23 8.77 26.95
C LYS A 196 -8.98 7.26 26.86
N GLU A 197 -8.28 6.80 25.82
CA GLU A 197 -7.67 5.47 25.85
C GLU A 197 -6.87 5.35 27.15
N ASP A 198 -7.20 4.36 27.98
CA ASP A 198 -6.45 4.12 29.20
C ASP A 198 -5.13 3.48 28.76
N LYS A 199 -4.13 4.31 28.47
CA LYS A 199 -2.82 3.87 27.98
C LYS A 199 -2.14 2.87 28.94
N ASN A 200 -2.56 2.81 30.20
CA ASN A 200 -2.12 1.77 31.14
C ASN A 200 -2.76 0.40 30.87
N GLU A 201 -3.97 0.34 30.31
CA GLU A 201 -4.61 -0.91 29.89
C GLU A 201 -3.90 -1.50 28.67
N PHE A 202 -3.45 -0.64 27.74
CA PHE A 202 -2.64 -1.05 26.59
C PHE A 202 -1.29 -1.68 26.99
N LEU A 203 -0.69 -1.23 28.09
CA LEU A 203 0.55 -1.81 28.61
C LEU A 203 0.40 -3.26 29.09
N LYS A 204 -0.82 -3.77 29.35
CA LYS A 204 -1.04 -5.17 29.77
C LYS A 204 -0.62 -6.19 28.70
N ASN A 205 -0.51 -5.75 27.44
CA ASN A 205 -0.06 -6.61 26.33
C ASN A 205 1.46 -6.75 26.25
N PHE A 206 2.20 -6.04 27.11
CA PHE A 206 3.67 -5.99 27.08
C PHE A 206 4.25 -6.38 28.43
N THR A 207 5.46 -6.92 28.39
CA THR A 207 6.27 -7.28 29.55
C THR A 207 7.42 -6.30 29.73
N VAL A 208 8.04 -6.29 30.92
CA VAL A 208 9.16 -5.37 31.21
C VAL A 208 10.36 -5.66 30.31
N GLU A 209 10.50 -6.91 29.87
CA GLU A 209 11.52 -7.37 28.94
C GLU A 209 11.39 -6.74 27.55
N ASP A 210 10.19 -6.31 27.15
CA ASP A 210 9.93 -5.64 25.87
C ASP A 210 10.35 -4.16 25.89
N ALA A 211 10.59 -3.59 27.08
CA ALA A 211 11.01 -2.21 27.23
C ALA A 211 12.54 -2.07 27.20
N ILE A 212 13.03 -1.15 26.37
CA ILE A 212 14.43 -0.73 26.37
C ILE A 212 14.68 0.09 27.63
N LYS A 213 15.39 -0.51 28.59
CA LYS A 213 15.67 0.14 29.87
C LYS A 213 16.61 1.35 29.70
N ILE A 214 16.23 2.47 30.28
CA ILE A 214 17.03 3.69 30.31
C ILE A 214 18.11 3.58 31.39
N GLU A 215 19.35 3.83 31.01
CA GLU A 215 20.50 3.71 31.90
C GLU A 215 20.35 4.59 33.15
N ASN A 216 20.76 4.06 34.30
CA ASN A 216 20.73 4.72 35.61
C ASN A 216 19.32 5.12 36.08
N SER A 217 18.28 4.40 35.67
CA SER A 217 16.90 4.70 36.09
C SER A 217 15.96 3.50 36.08
N ASP A 218 14.78 3.73 36.64
CA ASP A 218 13.62 2.83 36.56
C ASP A 218 12.71 3.21 35.38
N TYR A 219 13.23 3.88 34.35
CA TYR A 219 12.49 4.22 33.15
C TYR A 219 12.81 3.26 32.00
N GLY A 220 11.87 3.13 31.09
CA GLY A 220 12.02 2.36 29.87
C GLY A 220 11.36 3.07 28.68
N LEU A 221 11.80 2.67 27.48
CA LEU A 221 11.13 2.98 26.24
C LEU A 221 10.53 1.71 25.66
N LEU A 222 9.22 1.73 25.48
CA LEU A 222 8.47 0.62 24.93
C LEU A 222 8.09 0.94 23.49
N GLU A 223 8.51 0.09 22.55
CA GLU A 223 8.03 0.13 21.18
C GLU A 223 6.64 -0.50 21.15
N VAL A 224 5.62 0.29 20.84
CA VAL A 224 4.22 -0.17 20.87
C VAL A 224 3.65 -0.48 19.50
N ASP A 225 4.30 0.00 18.45
CA ASP A 225 3.95 -0.25 17.06
C ASP A 225 5.17 0.03 16.17
N HIS A 226 5.30 -0.71 15.06
CA HIS A 226 6.41 -0.59 14.13
C HIS A 226 5.89 -0.64 12.68
N ALA A 227 6.14 0.42 11.92
CA ALA A 227 5.73 0.55 10.52
C ALA A 227 6.92 0.99 9.65
N GLY A 228 7.58 0.01 9.02
CA GLY A 228 8.68 0.24 8.08
C GLY A 228 9.94 0.77 8.76
N ALA A 229 10.27 2.05 8.57
CA ALA A 229 11.43 2.70 9.19
C ALA A 229 11.03 3.57 10.39
N ARG A 230 9.80 3.41 10.90
CA ARG A 230 9.23 4.22 11.96
C ARG A 230 8.69 3.35 13.10
N SER A 231 8.96 3.77 14.32
CA SER A 231 8.57 3.13 15.57
C SER A 231 7.73 4.10 16.40
N ARG A 232 6.69 3.60 17.06
CA ARG A 232 5.90 4.38 18.01
C ARG A 232 6.38 4.07 19.42
N TRP A 233 6.78 5.11 20.17
CA TRP A 233 7.45 4.94 21.46
C TRP A 233 6.62 5.46 22.64
N PHE A 234 6.44 4.61 23.64
CA PHE A 234 5.93 5.01 24.96
C PHE A 234 7.07 5.13 25.96
N PHE A 235 7.10 6.25 26.68
CA PHE A 235 7.96 6.43 27.83
C PHE A 235 7.25 5.90 29.07
N VAL A 236 7.86 4.91 29.73
CA VAL A 236 7.25 4.17 30.83
C VAL A 236 8.13 4.19 32.08
N LYS A 237 7.51 4.05 33.25
CA LYS A 237 8.20 3.72 34.50
C LYS A 237 8.05 2.24 34.80
N ILE A 238 9.16 1.56 34.99
CA ILE A 238 9.22 0.17 35.40
C ILE A 238 9.08 0.10 36.93
N LEU A 239 8.10 -0.67 37.41
CA LEU A 239 7.77 -0.87 38.81
C LEU A 239 7.80 -2.37 39.11
N GLY A 240 9.01 -2.92 39.27
CA GLY A 240 9.19 -4.37 39.44
C GLY A 240 8.87 -5.12 38.15
N LYS A 241 7.73 -5.83 38.14
CA LYS A 241 7.23 -6.57 36.97
C LYS A 241 6.18 -5.80 36.16
N ASP A 242 5.74 -4.65 36.66
CA ASP A 242 4.72 -3.84 36.01
C ASP A 242 5.35 -2.62 35.35
N MET A 243 4.66 -2.07 34.36
CA MET A 243 5.01 -0.81 33.72
C MET A 243 3.88 0.20 33.87
N LYS A 244 4.24 1.47 34.09
CA LYS A 244 3.30 2.58 34.16
C LYS A 244 3.58 3.57 33.04
N PHE A 245 2.54 3.92 32.29
CA PHE A 245 2.64 4.92 31.22
C PHE A 245 2.95 6.31 31.81
N ILE A 246 3.89 7.02 31.20
CA ILE A 246 4.18 8.43 31.52
C ILE A 246 3.78 9.33 30.36
N SER A 247 4.37 9.10 29.19
CA SER A 247 4.17 9.92 28.00
C SER A 247 4.40 9.12 26.73
N GLU A 248 3.98 9.70 25.61
CA GLU A 248 4.23 9.20 24.27
C GLU A 248 5.19 10.15 23.59
N LEU A 249 6.16 9.62 22.84
CA LEU A 249 7.15 10.43 22.13
C LEU A 249 6.66 10.71 20.71
N GLU A 250 6.93 11.93 20.22
CA GLU A 250 6.66 12.32 18.83
C GLU A 250 7.74 11.80 17.85
N GLU A 251 8.91 11.42 18.36
CA GLU A 251 10.00 10.83 17.58
C GLU A 251 9.65 9.41 17.12
N THR A 252 10.04 9.08 15.89
CA THR A 252 9.68 7.80 15.25
C THR A 252 10.88 6.97 14.82
N SER A 253 12.10 7.41 15.07
CA SER A 253 13.29 6.66 14.68
C SER A 253 13.43 5.34 15.47
N PRO A 254 13.86 4.23 14.84
CA PRO A 254 13.88 2.91 15.47
C PRO A 254 15.09 2.67 16.39
N GLY A 255 16.23 3.30 16.09
CA GLY A 255 17.39 3.21 16.97
C GLY A 255 17.19 4.10 18.18
N VAL A 256 17.30 3.57 19.39
CA VAL A 256 17.14 4.38 20.60
C VAL A 256 18.09 3.99 21.73
N SER A 257 18.52 5.01 22.47
CA SER A 257 19.27 4.88 23.71
C SER A 257 18.92 6.03 24.65
N GLY A 258 19.13 5.84 25.95
CA GLY A 258 18.94 6.95 26.89
C GLY A 258 19.59 6.73 28.23
N LYS A 259 19.74 7.83 28.96
CA LYS A 259 20.37 7.88 30.29
C LYS A 259 19.73 8.93 31.16
N VAL A 260 19.74 8.70 32.47
CA VAL A 260 19.36 9.71 33.47
C VAL A 260 20.60 10.24 34.18
N ASP A 261 20.69 11.56 34.33
CA ASP A 261 21.78 12.20 35.06
C ASP A 261 21.52 12.25 36.58
N LYS A 262 22.54 12.65 37.36
CA LYS A 262 22.43 12.80 38.82
C LYS A 262 21.43 13.87 39.28
N LYS A 263 21.00 14.76 38.38
CA LYS A 263 20.00 15.81 38.64
C LYS A 263 18.58 15.34 38.29
N GLY A 264 18.42 14.13 37.77
CA GLY A 264 17.13 13.56 37.36
C GLY A 264 16.70 13.98 35.95
N ASN A 265 17.56 14.60 35.15
CA ASN A 265 17.26 14.91 33.75
C ASN A 265 17.41 13.65 32.90
N ILE A 266 16.46 13.43 32.00
CA ILE A 266 16.38 12.26 31.14
C ILE A 266 16.85 12.67 29.75
N TYR A 267 17.88 11.99 29.24
CA TYR A 267 18.43 12.22 27.92
C TYR A 267 18.13 11.02 27.05
N LEU A 268 17.47 11.27 25.92
CA LEU A 268 17.22 10.27 24.90
C LEU A 268 18.00 10.63 23.64
N LYS A 269 18.52 9.60 22.98
CA LYS A 269 19.17 9.70 21.68
C LYS A 269 18.49 8.70 20.77
N PHE A 270 18.00 9.20 19.65
CA PHE A 270 17.39 8.43 18.59
C PHE A 270 18.30 8.40 17.37
N THR A 271 18.24 7.31 16.61
CA THR A 271 19.02 7.11 15.40
C THR A 271 18.14 6.53 14.31
N ASP A 272 18.02 7.26 13.20
CA ASP A 272 17.23 6.82 12.06
C ASP A 272 17.96 5.74 11.23
N VAL A 273 17.27 5.20 10.23
CA VAL A 273 17.84 4.19 9.30
C VAL A 273 19.03 4.71 8.48
N ASN A 274 19.18 6.03 8.36
CA ASN A 274 20.27 6.70 7.66
C ASN A 274 21.42 7.11 8.61
N LYS A 275 21.36 6.72 9.90
CA LYS A 275 22.31 7.06 10.97
C LYS A 275 22.33 8.55 11.36
N ASN A 276 21.27 9.30 11.07
CA ASN A 276 21.09 10.64 11.63
C ASN A 276 20.68 10.51 13.10
N GLU A 277 21.18 11.42 13.94
CA GLU A 277 20.96 11.38 15.38
C GLU A 277 20.10 12.57 15.83
N THR A 278 19.02 12.29 16.56
CA THR A 278 18.20 13.30 17.22
C THR A 278 18.34 13.12 18.73
N HIS A 279 18.44 14.22 19.47
CA HIS A 279 18.60 14.20 20.92
C HIS A 279 17.43 14.88 21.58
N TYR A 280 16.96 14.33 22.70
CA TYR A 280 15.89 14.91 23.49
C TYR A 280 16.27 14.95 24.97
N ILE A 281 15.82 16.01 25.66
CA ILE A 281 15.92 16.16 27.10
C ILE A 281 14.54 16.34 27.74
N SER A 282 14.30 15.61 28.83
CA SER A 282 13.19 15.88 29.74
C SER A 282 13.72 16.32 31.10
N ARG A 283 13.10 17.37 31.65
CA ARG A 283 13.37 17.89 33.00
C ARG A 283 12.17 17.75 33.94
N ASP A 284 11.09 17.11 33.48
CA ASP A 284 9.82 16.99 34.20
C ASP A 284 9.44 15.53 34.50
N GLY A 285 10.44 14.65 34.56
CA GLY A 285 10.25 13.23 34.82
C GLY A 285 9.71 12.47 33.62
N GLY A 286 9.99 12.95 32.40
CA GLY A 286 9.62 12.28 31.16
C GLY A 286 8.19 12.57 30.70
N LYS A 287 7.53 13.62 31.21
CA LYS A 287 6.18 14.00 30.75
C LYS A 287 6.25 14.76 29.43
N THR A 288 7.29 15.58 29.27
CA THR A 288 7.59 16.29 28.02
C THR A 288 9.06 16.14 27.69
N PHE A 289 9.36 16.09 26.39
CA PHE A 289 10.70 16.02 25.85
C PHE A 289 10.90 17.19 24.89
N LYS A 290 12.07 17.83 24.98
CA LYS A 290 12.48 18.91 24.09
C LYS A 290 13.76 18.50 23.38
N GLU A 291 13.84 18.81 22.10
CA GLU A 291 15.06 18.67 21.31
C GLU A 291 16.16 19.62 21.83
#